data_AF-A0AA43I4D1-F1
#
_entry.id   AF-A0AA43I4D1-F1
#
_cell.length_a   1.000
_cell.length_b   1.000
_cell.length_c   1.000
_cell.angle_alpha   90.00
_cell.angle_beta   90.00
_cell.angle_gamma   90.00
#
_symmetry.space_group_name_H-M   'P 1'
#
loop_
_entity.id
_entity.type
_entity.pdbx_description
1 polymer ?
#
loop_
_entity_poly.entity_id
_entity_poly.type
_entity_poly.pdbx_seq_one_letter_code
_entity_poly.pdbx_strand_id
1 'polypeptide(L)'
;MKPTNTNTATTTVAPIEFLWLGLYAFAGFALEWLLSLVVNIFSKEPLNKNITLLLTAILWLGAFSFLYLYTKKKFNFDIFTFKVHLSKDKLIFIGGLILITIIITCFGFGGFKPWIEYHSLDKKLATYLLQVLYYFAESLLIVLTIALGQHFFEEQFRLSAKLPSGGLFLALTWGLMHFFLQGISGGFYAMFFALIAGTIYVVCKKDFPLSYLFIAIAFIL
;
A
#
# COMPACT_ATOMS: atom_id res chain seq x y z
N MET A 1 41.80 -27.22 24.26
CA MET A 1 40.37 -26.99 23.94
C MET A 1 40.33 -26.21 22.63
N LYS A 2 39.84 -26.81 21.55
CA LYS A 2 39.81 -26.21 20.21
C LYS A 2 38.64 -25.23 20.16
N PRO A 3 38.80 -23.96 19.74
CA PRO A 3 37.66 -23.08 19.58
C PRO A 3 36.83 -23.56 18.38
N THR A 4 35.59 -23.95 18.65
CA THR A 4 34.57 -24.22 17.65
C THR A 4 34.19 -22.91 16.97
N ASN A 5 34.69 -22.70 15.75
CA ASN A 5 34.15 -21.71 14.83
C ASN A 5 32.73 -22.11 14.45
N THR A 6 31.72 -21.55 15.12
CA THR A 6 30.36 -21.52 14.61
C THR A 6 30.32 -20.54 13.45
N ASN A 7 30.58 -21.04 12.24
CA ASN A 7 30.23 -20.36 11.00
C ASN A 7 28.70 -20.22 10.98
N THR A 8 28.17 -19.10 11.49
CA THR A 8 26.84 -18.65 11.10
C THR A 8 26.96 -18.19 9.66
N ALA A 9 26.74 -19.12 8.73
CA ALA A 9 26.55 -18.80 7.34
C ALA A 9 25.40 -17.80 7.25
N THR A 10 25.74 -16.53 7.04
CA THR A 10 24.79 -15.50 6.63
C THR A 10 24.31 -15.91 5.25
N THR A 11 23.21 -16.68 5.20
CA THR A 11 22.50 -16.93 3.95
C THR A 11 22.04 -15.59 3.42
N THR A 12 22.80 -15.05 2.46
CA THR A 12 22.44 -13.87 1.70
C THR A 12 21.08 -14.15 1.05
N VAL A 13 20.06 -13.44 1.49
CA VAL A 13 18.70 -13.60 0.96
C VAL A 13 18.72 -13.19 -0.51
N ALA A 14 18.22 -14.05 -1.39
CA ALA A 14 18.14 -13.72 -2.80
C ALA A 14 17.14 -12.56 -3.00
N PRO A 15 17.48 -11.50 -3.76
CA PRO A 15 16.59 -10.36 -3.97
C PRO A 15 15.20 -10.76 -4.50
N ILE A 16 15.13 -11.82 -5.30
CA ILE A 16 13.89 -12.36 -5.87
C ILE A 16 12.83 -12.73 -4.81
N GLU A 17 13.24 -13.05 -3.58
CA GLU A 17 12.30 -13.30 -2.48
C GLU A 17 11.43 -12.06 -2.20
N PHE A 18 12.00 -10.86 -2.34
CA PHE A 18 11.27 -9.61 -2.15
C PHE A 18 10.33 -9.28 -3.30
N LEU A 19 10.60 -9.76 -4.52
CA LEU A 19 9.62 -9.72 -5.61
C LEU A 19 8.39 -10.53 -5.22
N TRP A 20 8.58 -11.77 -4.75
CA TRP A 20 7.47 -12.63 -4.34
C TRP A 20 6.70 -12.03 -3.15
N LEU A 21 7.39 -11.52 -2.14
CA LEU A 21 6.75 -10.83 -1.01
C LEU A 21 5.93 -9.63 -1.49
N GLY A 22 6.46 -8.82 -2.42
CA GLY A 22 5.74 -7.70 -3.01
C GLY A 22 4.50 -8.15 -3.77
N LEU A 23 4.59 -9.24 -4.55
CA LEU A 23 3.45 -9.82 -5.25
C LEU A 23 2.42 -10.43 -4.28
N TYR A 24 2.83 -10.99 -3.14
CA TYR A 24 1.91 -11.45 -2.09
C TYR A 24 1.22 -10.29 -1.37
N ALA A 25 1.93 -9.18 -1.13
CA ALA A 25 1.33 -7.97 -0.59
C ALA A 25 0.26 -7.42 -1.55
N PHE A 26 0.55 -7.40 -2.85
CA PHE A 26 -0.43 -7.09 -3.89
C PHE A 26 -1.58 -8.10 -3.94
N ALA A 27 -1.31 -9.41 -3.85
CA ALA A 27 -2.37 -10.42 -3.80
C ALA A 27 -3.29 -10.24 -2.58
N GLY A 28 -2.81 -9.58 -1.51
CA GLY A 28 -3.62 -9.17 -0.37
C GLY A 28 -4.85 -8.36 -0.75
N PHE A 29 -4.77 -7.49 -1.78
CA PHE A 29 -5.93 -6.73 -2.27
C PHE A 29 -7.07 -7.65 -2.75
N ALA A 30 -6.74 -8.80 -3.34
CA ALA A 30 -7.72 -9.76 -3.83
C ALA A 30 -8.53 -10.45 -2.71
N LEU A 31 -8.15 -10.28 -1.43
CA LEU A 31 -8.90 -10.82 -0.30
C LEU A 31 -10.32 -10.24 -0.20
N GLU A 32 -10.56 -9.01 -0.65
CA GLU A 32 -11.91 -8.43 -0.73
C GLU A 32 -12.79 -9.20 -1.73
N TRP A 33 -12.23 -9.47 -2.91
CA TRP A 33 -12.92 -10.24 -3.94
C TRP A 33 -13.17 -11.68 -3.48
N LEU A 34 -12.19 -12.31 -2.82
CA LEU A 34 -12.34 -13.64 -2.24
C LEU A 34 -13.40 -13.67 -1.13
N LEU A 35 -13.45 -12.65 -0.27
CA LEU A 35 -14.50 -12.51 0.73
C LEU A 35 -15.88 -12.48 0.06
N SER A 36 -16.04 -11.68 -0.99
CA SER A 36 -17.28 -11.59 -1.76
C SER A 36 -17.66 -12.94 -2.40
N LEU A 37 -16.69 -13.65 -2.96
CA LEU A 37 -16.90 -14.98 -3.54
C LEU A 37 -17.38 -15.99 -2.49
N VAL A 38 -16.73 -16.04 -1.32
CA VAL A 38 -17.09 -16.95 -0.22
C VAL A 38 -18.50 -16.63 0.29
N VAL A 39 -18.82 -15.37 0.51
CA VAL A 39 -20.17 -14.94 0.93
C VAL A 39 -21.22 -15.42 -0.07
N ASN A 40 -21.00 -15.23 -1.36
CA ASN A 40 -21.95 -15.62 -2.40
C ASN A 40 -22.17 -17.14 -2.51
N ILE A 41 -21.21 -17.95 -2.04
CA ILE A 41 -21.36 -19.42 -1.99
C ILE A 41 -22.27 -19.84 -0.83
N PHE A 42 -22.13 -19.21 0.33
CA PHE A 42 -22.84 -19.61 1.56
C PHE A 42 -24.14 -18.84 1.82
N SER A 43 -24.30 -17.67 1.23
CA SER A 43 -25.43 -16.77 1.42
C SER A 43 -26.00 -16.33 0.06
N LYS A 44 -27.33 -16.36 -0.07
CA LYS A 44 -28.02 -15.84 -1.27
C LYS A 44 -28.08 -14.32 -1.31
N GLU A 45 -27.89 -13.68 -0.15
CA GLU A 45 -27.91 -12.22 0.00
C GLU A 45 -26.50 -11.69 0.23
N PRO A 46 -26.14 -10.53 -0.36
CA PRO A 46 -24.86 -9.90 -0.10
C PRO A 46 -24.76 -9.46 1.37
N LEU A 47 -23.54 -9.42 1.90
CA LEU A 47 -23.30 -8.86 3.23
C LEU A 47 -23.69 -7.37 3.27
N ASN A 48 -24.12 -6.94 4.46
CA ASN A 48 -24.28 -5.52 4.74
C ASN A 48 -22.96 -4.76 4.48
N LYS A 49 -23.04 -3.62 3.81
CA LYS A 49 -21.88 -2.79 3.44
C LYS A 49 -20.93 -2.51 4.61
N ASN A 50 -21.46 -2.22 5.80
CA ASN A 50 -20.64 -1.95 6.99
C ASN A 50 -19.82 -3.19 7.40
N ILE A 51 -20.43 -4.37 7.31
CA ILE A 51 -19.77 -5.65 7.60
C ILE A 51 -18.70 -5.93 6.55
N THR A 52 -19.00 -5.75 5.26
CA THR A 52 -18.02 -5.94 4.18
C THR A 52 -16.81 -5.03 4.32
N LEU A 53 -17.02 -3.74 4.60
CA LEU A 53 -15.94 -2.77 4.84
C LEU A 53 -15.07 -3.20 6.02
N LEU A 54 -15.69 -3.58 7.14
CA LEU A 54 -14.98 -4.00 8.35
C LEU A 54 -14.19 -5.29 8.13
N LEU A 55 -14.81 -6.32 7.54
CA LEU A 55 -14.16 -7.60 7.29
C LEU A 55 -13.00 -7.45 6.31
N THR A 56 -13.15 -6.66 5.26
CA THR A 56 -12.07 -6.39 4.30
C THR A 56 -10.91 -5.67 4.97
N ALA A 57 -11.19 -4.65 5.79
CA ALA A 57 -10.15 -3.96 6.55
C ALA A 57 -9.38 -4.91 7.48
N ILE A 58 -10.07 -5.84 8.14
CA ILE A 58 -9.46 -6.89 8.98
C ILE A 58 -8.59 -7.83 8.15
N LEU A 59 -9.08 -8.28 6.99
CA LEU A 59 -8.32 -9.17 6.09
C LEU A 59 -7.04 -8.51 5.59
N TRP A 60 -7.10 -7.25 5.19
CA TRP A 60 -5.92 -6.51 4.74
C TRP A 60 -4.93 -6.22 5.86
N LEU A 61 -5.42 -5.85 7.06
CA LEU A 61 -4.56 -5.70 8.23
C LEU A 61 -3.90 -7.03 8.62
N GLY A 62 -4.64 -8.14 8.50
CA GLY A 62 -4.12 -9.50 8.72
C GLY A 62 -3.04 -9.87 7.71
N ALA A 63 -3.28 -9.64 6.42
CA ALA A 63 -2.32 -9.87 5.34
C ALA A 63 -1.04 -9.04 5.52
N PHE A 64 -1.19 -7.75 5.80
CA PHE A 64 -0.08 -6.86 6.15
C PHE A 64 0.71 -7.40 7.34
N SER A 65 0.04 -7.71 8.45
CA SER A 65 0.69 -8.16 9.68
C SER A 65 1.42 -9.49 9.47
N PHE A 66 0.79 -10.44 8.79
CA PHE A 66 1.39 -11.73 8.45
C PHE A 66 2.65 -11.55 7.59
N LEU A 67 2.56 -10.81 6.49
CA LEU A 67 3.69 -10.60 5.58
C LEU A 67 4.82 -9.83 6.24
N TYR A 68 4.52 -8.77 7.00
CA TYR A 68 5.53 -8.03 7.76
C TYR A 68 6.25 -8.94 8.76
N LEU A 69 5.51 -9.67 9.61
CA LEU A 69 6.10 -10.53 10.62
C LEU A 69 6.91 -11.68 9.99
N TYR A 70 6.40 -12.26 8.91
CA TYR A 70 7.11 -13.28 8.14
C TYR A 70 8.41 -12.73 7.56
N THR A 71 8.35 -11.53 6.96
CA THR A 71 9.51 -10.90 6.33
C THR A 71 10.59 -10.56 7.35
N LYS A 72 10.18 -9.98 8.48
CA LYS A 72 11.08 -9.66 9.61
C LYS A 72 11.73 -10.91 10.18
N LYS A 73 10.95 -11.96 10.45
CA LYS A 73 11.44 -13.19 11.08
C LYS A 73 12.34 -14.00 10.15
N LYS A 74 11.98 -14.13 8.88
CA LYS A 74 12.67 -15.02 7.93
C LYS A 74 13.84 -14.36 7.21
N PHE A 75 13.73 -13.07 6.89
CA PHE A 75 14.71 -12.37 6.07
C PHE A 75 15.46 -11.27 6.85
N ASN A 76 15.17 -11.09 8.14
CA ASN A 76 15.73 -10.02 8.98
C ASN A 76 15.52 -8.61 8.37
N PHE A 77 14.48 -8.46 7.55
CA PHE A 77 14.14 -7.20 6.91
C PHE A 77 13.00 -6.54 7.69
N ASP A 78 13.33 -5.51 8.44
CA ASP A 78 12.40 -4.76 9.26
C ASP A 78 12.15 -3.37 8.66
N ILE A 79 10.96 -3.20 8.08
CA ILE A 79 10.49 -1.96 7.45
C ILE A 79 10.37 -0.78 8.42
N PHE A 80 10.33 -1.03 9.74
CA PHE A 80 10.22 0.01 10.77
C PHE A 80 11.57 0.47 11.32
N THR A 81 12.69 -0.03 10.79
CA THR A 81 14.03 0.36 11.22
C THR A 81 14.39 1.78 10.82
N PHE A 82 13.90 2.24 9.66
CA PHE A 82 14.17 3.58 9.18
C PHE A 82 13.30 4.59 9.93
N LYS A 83 13.94 5.49 10.68
CA LYS A 83 13.30 6.63 11.32
C LYS A 83 14.02 7.91 10.91
N VAL A 84 13.29 8.86 10.35
CA VAL A 84 13.90 10.08 9.82
C VAL A 84 13.17 11.33 10.28
N HIS A 85 13.94 12.39 10.50
CA HIS A 85 13.41 13.75 10.53
C HIS A 85 13.49 14.37 9.13
N LEU A 86 12.36 14.87 8.61
CA LEU A 86 12.30 15.51 7.29
C LEU A 86 12.64 16.99 7.38
N SER A 87 13.45 17.47 6.44
CA SER A 87 13.65 18.91 6.24
C SER A 87 12.37 19.57 5.75
N LYS A 88 12.25 20.88 5.98
CA LYS A 88 11.10 21.69 5.52
C LYS A 88 10.88 21.56 4.01
N ASP A 89 11.96 21.59 3.22
CA ASP A 89 11.86 21.49 1.74
C ASP A 89 11.24 20.17 1.29
N LYS A 90 11.55 19.06 1.99
CA LYS A 90 10.95 17.76 1.70
C LYS A 90 9.47 17.71 2.08
N LEU A 91 9.10 18.34 3.20
CA LEU A 91 7.70 18.45 3.60
C LEU A 91 6.89 19.30 2.60
N ILE A 92 7.45 20.42 2.13
CA ILE A 92 6.85 21.25 1.08
C ILE A 92 6.67 20.43 -0.20
N PHE A 93 7.70 19.68 -0.60
CA PHE A 93 7.63 18.83 -1.78
C PHE A 93 6.54 17.74 -1.65
N ILE A 94 6.49 17.02 -0.53
CA ILE A 94 5.43 16.03 -0.25
C ILE A 94 4.05 16.70 -0.24
N GLY A 95 3.92 17.87 0.39
CA GLY A 95 2.68 18.64 0.40
C GLY A 95 2.20 19.01 -1.00
N GLY A 96 3.14 19.38 -1.89
CA GLY A 96 2.85 19.61 -3.31
C GLY A 96 2.34 18.37 -4.03
N LEU A 97 2.95 17.19 -3.79
CA LEU A 97 2.50 15.92 -4.36
C LEU A 97 1.09 15.53 -3.87
N ILE A 98 0.81 15.71 -2.58
CA ILE A 98 -0.51 15.49 -2.00
C ILE A 98 -1.54 16.44 -2.63
N LEU A 99 -1.20 17.73 -2.73
CA LEU A 99 -2.10 18.72 -3.33
C LEU A 99 -2.43 18.40 -4.78
N ILE A 100 -1.44 18.02 -5.59
CA ILE A 100 -1.66 17.62 -6.99
C ILE A 100 -2.58 16.40 -7.05
N THR A 101 -2.37 15.42 -6.14
CA THR A 101 -3.23 14.23 -6.05
C THR A 101 -4.68 14.64 -5.77
N ILE A 102 -4.91 15.46 -4.73
CA ILE A 102 -6.25 15.95 -4.36
C ILE A 102 -6.90 16.70 -5.54
N ILE A 103 -6.17 17.55 -6.26
CA ILE A 103 -6.70 18.28 -7.41
C ILE A 103 -7.18 17.30 -8.49
N ILE A 104 -6.36 16.30 -8.84
CA ILE A 104 -6.72 15.29 -9.84
C ILE A 104 -7.92 14.46 -9.37
N THR A 105 -7.94 14.03 -8.11
CA THR A 105 -9.05 13.29 -7.52
C THR A 105 -10.33 14.12 -7.52
N CYS A 106 -10.25 15.42 -7.26
CA CYS A 106 -11.40 16.33 -7.34
C CYS A 106 -12.01 16.36 -8.74
N PHE A 107 -11.20 16.40 -9.80
CA PHE A 107 -11.71 16.30 -11.16
C PHE A 107 -12.30 14.93 -11.46
N GLY A 108 -11.67 13.85 -10.99
CA GLY A 108 -12.15 12.48 -11.19
C GLY A 108 -13.48 12.18 -10.50
N PHE A 109 -13.69 12.71 -9.28
CA PHE A 109 -14.89 12.49 -8.47
C PHE A 109 -15.96 13.58 -8.64
N GLY A 110 -15.69 14.63 -9.44
CA GLY A 110 -16.60 15.75 -9.60
C GLY A 110 -16.72 16.66 -8.37
N GLY A 111 -15.73 16.64 -7.49
CA GLY A 111 -15.67 17.42 -6.26
C GLY A 111 -14.71 16.82 -5.24
N PHE A 112 -14.58 17.46 -4.08
CA PHE A 112 -13.70 16.98 -3.01
C PHE A 112 -14.13 15.58 -2.54
N LYS A 113 -13.25 14.58 -2.71
CA LYS A 113 -13.58 13.15 -2.56
C LYS A 113 -14.26 12.82 -1.22
N PRO A 114 -13.74 13.22 -0.04
CA PRO A 114 -14.39 13.00 1.25
C PRO A 114 -15.84 13.49 1.30
N TRP A 115 -16.11 14.66 0.69
CA TRP A 115 -17.45 15.23 0.65
C TRP A 115 -18.38 14.44 -0.26
N ILE A 116 -17.91 14.10 -1.46
CA ILE A 116 -18.67 13.33 -2.46
C ILE A 116 -19.02 11.95 -1.90
N GLU A 117 -18.04 11.25 -1.32
CA GLU A 117 -18.24 9.93 -0.75
C GLU A 117 -19.22 9.95 0.42
N TYR A 118 -19.10 10.90 1.34
CA TYR A 118 -20.05 11.04 2.45
C TYR A 118 -21.50 11.24 1.97
N HIS A 119 -21.69 12.03 0.90
CA HIS A 119 -23.01 12.24 0.30
C HIS A 119 -23.52 10.99 -0.43
N SER A 120 -22.63 10.26 -1.12
CA SER A 120 -22.98 9.00 -1.80
C SER A 120 -23.42 7.90 -0.83
N LEU A 121 -23.06 8.02 0.46
CA LEU A 121 -23.44 7.11 1.54
C LEU A 121 -24.70 7.57 2.29
N ASP A 122 -25.53 8.42 1.69
CA ASP A 122 -26.70 9.06 2.34
C ASP A 122 -26.34 9.79 3.64
N LYS A 123 -25.11 10.30 3.77
CA LYS A 123 -24.60 10.96 4.99
C LYS A 123 -24.60 10.04 6.22
N LYS A 124 -24.52 8.71 6.03
CA LYS A 124 -24.41 7.74 7.12
C LYS A 124 -23.00 7.77 7.70
N LEU A 125 -22.82 8.51 8.80
CA LEU A 125 -21.53 8.70 9.45
C LEU A 125 -20.83 7.39 9.81
N ALA A 126 -21.54 6.39 10.34
CA ALA A 126 -20.95 5.10 10.70
C ALA A 126 -20.35 4.37 9.48
N THR A 127 -21.07 4.32 8.36
CA THR A 127 -20.58 3.70 7.11
C THR A 127 -19.38 4.46 6.55
N TYR A 128 -19.41 5.79 6.62
CA TYR A 128 -18.31 6.62 6.16
C TYR A 128 -17.04 6.41 7.00
N LEU A 129 -17.15 6.36 8.34
CA LEU A 129 -16.01 6.07 9.21
C LEU A 129 -15.42 4.67 8.97
N LEU A 130 -16.28 3.68 8.67
CA LEU A 130 -15.81 2.34 8.28
C LEU A 130 -15.12 2.35 6.91
N GLN A 131 -15.57 3.17 5.97
CA GLN A 131 -14.91 3.35 4.67
C GLN A 131 -13.54 4.02 4.83
N VAL A 132 -13.41 5.00 5.73
CA VAL A 132 -12.12 5.60 6.06
C VAL A 132 -11.18 4.59 6.73
N LEU A 133 -11.68 3.76 7.66
CA LEU A 133 -10.91 2.66 8.25
C LEU A 133 -10.42 1.66 7.20
N TYR A 134 -11.30 1.32 6.26
CA TYR A 134 -10.99 0.47 5.11
C TYR A 134 -9.85 1.07 4.28
N TYR A 135 -9.86 2.36 3.96
CA TYR A 135 -8.78 3.03 3.22
C TYR A 135 -7.45 3.08 3.97
N PHE A 136 -7.49 3.21 5.30
CA PHE A 136 -6.28 3.08 6.12
C PHE A 136 -5.67 1.67 6.01
N ALA A 137 -6.50 0.62 6.06
CA ALA A 137 -6.05 -0.75 5.88
C ALA A 137 -5.50 -1.00 4.48
N GLU A 138 -6.14 -0.47 3.43
CA GLU A 138 -5.65 -0.53 2.06
C GLU A 138 -4.28 0.13 1.90
N SER A 139 -4.13 1.31 2.50
CA SER A 139 -2.90 2.10 2.46
C SER A 139 -1.71 1.35 3.07
N LEU A 140 -1.93 0.48 4.07
CA LEU A 140 -0.87 -0.38 4.61
C LEU A 140 -0.34 -1.36 3.56
N LEU A 141 -1.23 -2.01 2.80
CA LEU A 141 -0.84 -2.92 1.72
C LEU A 141 -0.18 -2.17 0.57
N ILE A 142 -0.65 -0.96 0.25
CA ILE A 142 -0.02 -0.07 -0.75
C ILE A 142 1.44 0.20 -0.36
N VAL A 143 1.69 0.68 0.86
CA VAL A 143 3.04 1.03 1.31
C VAL A 143 3.92 -0.23 1.46
N LEU A 144 3.36 -1.36 1.91
CA LEU A 144 4.08 -2.63 2.00
C LEU A 144 4.52 -3.13 0.61
N THR A 145 3.61 -3.06 -0.38
CA THR A 145 3.91 -3.43 -1.77
C THR A 145 5.02 -2.55 -2.34
N ILE A 146 4.96 -1.23 -2.09
CA ILE A 146 6.02 -0.28 -2.47
C ILE A 146 7.33 -0.64 -1.79
N ALA A 147 7.35 -0.87 -0.48
CA ALA A 147 8.58 -1.13 0.28
C ALA A 147 9.30 -2.39 -0.20
N LEU A 148 8.55 -3.48 -0.41
CA LEU A 148 9.09 -4.75 -0.88
C LEU A 148 9.56 -4.68 -2.34
N GLY A 149 8.77 -4.05 -3.21
CA GLY A 149 9.15 -3.82 -4.61
C GLY A 149 10.38 -2.91 -4.72
N GLN A 150 10.43 -1.83 -3.94
CA GLN A 150 11.58 -0.93 -3.89
C GLN A 150 12.85 -1.70 -3.53
N HIS A 151 12.80 -2.51 -2.46
CA HIS A 151 13.95 -3.28 -2.02
C HIS A 151 14.38 -4.33 -3.05
N PHE A 152 13.44 -5.04 -3.69
CA PHE A 152 13.76 -5.97 -4.78
C PHE A 152 14.55 -5.29 -5.91
N PHE A 153 14.07 -4.15 -6.42
CA PHE A 153 14.70 -3.49 -7.55
C PHE A 153 16.07 -2.87 -7.19
N GLU A 154 16.21 -2.35 -5.98
CA GLU A 154 17.48 -1.83 -5.48
C GLU A 154 18.54 -2.94 -5.36
N GLU A 155 18.18 -4.09 -4.79
CA GLU A 155 19.14 -5.18 -4.57
C GLU A 155 19.45 -5.96 -5.86
N GLN A 156 18.42 -6.30 -6.65
CA GLN A 156 18.57 -7.13 -7.85
C GLN A 156 19.27 -6.38 -8.99
N PHE A 157 18.91 -5.12 -9.20
CA PHE A 157 19.37 -4.34 -10.35
C PHE A 157 20.26 -3.16 -9.96
N ARG A 158 20.59 -2.99 -8.67
CA ARG A 158 21.42 -1.90 -8.16
C ARG A 158 20.87 -0.53 -8.55
N LEU A 159 19.54 -0.41 -8.64
CA LEU A 159 18.91 0.87 -8.95
C LEU A 159 19.18 1.87 -7.82
N SER A 160 19.27 3.14 -8.20
CA SER A 160 19.45 4.22 -7.23
C SER A 160 18.31 4.22 -6.20
N ALA A 161 18.66 4.36 -4.92
CA ALA A 161 17.67 4.51 -3.84
C ALA A 161 16.82 5.79 -3.95
N LYS A 162 17.14 6.69 -4.89
CA LYS A 162 16.35 7.89 -5.21
C LYS A 162 15.31 7.63 -6.31
N LEU A 163 15.38 6.51 -7.02
CA LEU A 163 14.40 6.14 -8.02
C LEU A 163 13.22 5.44 -7.32
N PRO A 164 11.96 5.88 -7.52
CA PRO A 164 10.79 5.27 -6.89
C PRO A 164 10.37 3.97 -7.59
N SER A 165 11.27 2.99 -7.65
CA SER A 165 11.03 1.69 -8.29
C SER A 165 9.90 0.90 -7.62
N GLY A 166 9.68 1.07 -6.31
CA GLY A 166 8.53 0.49 -5.62
C GLY A 166 7.19 1.09 -6.06
N GLY A 167 7.18 2.38 -6.44
CA GLY A 167 6.00 3.03 -7.05
C GLY A 167 5.71 2.49 -8.44
N LEU A 168 6.75 2.29 -9.25
CA LEU A 168 6.62 1.64 -10.56
C LEU A 168 6.10 0.19 -10.41
N PHE A 169 6.62 -0.55 -9.43
CA PHE A 169 6.14 -1.90 -9.12
C PHE A 169 4.65 -1.90 -8.76
N LEU A 170 4.20 -0.97 -7.92
CA LEU A 170 2.78 -0.82 -7.57
C LEU A 170 1.93 -0.41 -8.78
N ALA A 171 2.42 0.48 -9.64
CA ALA A 171 1.72 0.89 -10.86
C ALA A 171 1.51 -0.28 -11.83
N LEU A 172 2.52 -1.15 -11.97
CA LEU A 172 2.46 -2.35 -12.82
C LEU A 172 1.67 -3.50 -12.22
N THR A 173 1.30 -3.44 -10.94
CA THR A 173 0.52 -4.47 -10.26
C THR A 173 -0.88 -3.95 -9.95
N TRP A 174 -1.02 -3.22 -8.85
CA TRP A 174 -2.27 -2.62 -8.40
C TRP A 174 -2.84 -1.64 -9.43
N GLY A 175 -2.00 -0.77 -10.02
CA GLY A 175 -2.44 0.19 -11.04
C GLY A 175 -3.00 -0.47 -12.31
N LEU A 176 -2.34 -1.49 -12.83
CA LEU A 176 -2.85 -2.25 -13.99
C LEU A 176 -4.16 -2.98 -13.68
N MET A 177 -4.30 -3.54 -12.48
CA MET A 177 -5.58 -4.18 -12.09
C MET A 177 -6.76 -3.20 -12.09
N HIS A 178 -6.52 -1.92 -11.82
CA HIS A 178 -7.57 -0.91 -11.82
C HIS A 178 -8.13 -0.63 -13.22
N PHE A 179 -7.41 -0.91 -14.31
CA PHE A 179 -8.00 -0.86 -15.65
C PHE A 179 -9.13 -1.87 -15.80
N PHE A 180 -8.98 -3.06 -15.22
CA PHE A 180 -9.97 -4.12 -15.30
C PHE A 180 -11.12 -3.92 -14.30
N LEU A 181 -10.83 -3.39 -13.10
CA LEU A 181 -11.81 -3.24 -12.03
C LEU A 181 -12.59 -1.92 -12.08
N GLN A 182 -11.97 -0.85 -12.58
CA GLN A 182 -12.51 0.51 -12.51
C GLN A 182 -12.47 1.24 -13.88
N GLY A 183 -12.10 0.54 -14.95
CA GLY A 183 -12.01 1.08 -16.30
C GLY A 183 -10.76 1.93 -16.55
N ILE A 184 -10.69 2.51 -17.75
CA ILE A 184 -9.49 3.22 -18.25
C ILE A 184 -9.08 4.38 -17.35
N SER A 185 -10.04 5.22 -16.93
CA SER A 185 -9.77 6.38 -16.07
C SER A 185 -9.28 5.94 -14.68
N GLY A 186 -9.92 4.95 -14.07
CA GLY A 186 -9.52 4.39 -12.78
C GLY A 186 -8.11 3.78 -12.83
N GLY A 187 -7.80 3.04 -13.90
CA GLY A 187 -6.47 2.48 -14.14
C GLY A 187 -5.36 3.54 -14.23
N PHE A 188 -5.55 4.58 -15.06
CA PHE A 188 -4.58 5.66 -15.17
C PHE A 188 -4.40 6.43 -13.86
N TYR A 189 -5.50 6.71 -13.16
CA TYR A 189 -5.46 7.35 -11.85
C TYR A 189 -4.66 6.49 -10.85
N ALA A 190 -4.93 5.19 -10.78
CA ALA A 190 -4.24 4.28 -9.88
C ALA A 190 -2.74 4.18 -10.18
N MET A 191 -2.36 4.13 -11.47
CA MET A 191 -0.94 4.17 -11.87
C MET A 191 -0.28 5.50 -11.49
N PHE A 192 -0.95 6.63 -11.75
CA PHE A 192 -0.47 7.95 -11.35
C PHE A 192 -0.25 8.02 -9.83
N PHE A 193 -1.25 7.63 -9.06
CA PHE A 193 -1.18 7.58 -7.60
C PHE A 193 -0.04 6.69 -7.12
N ALA A 194 0.15 5.51 -7.71
CA ALA A 194 1.24 4.61 -7.36
C ALA A 194 2.63 5.24 -7.55
N LEU A 195 2.84 6.01 -8.62
CA LEU A 195 4.08 6.74 -8.85
C LEU A 195 4.29 7.87 -7.82
N ILE A 196 3.23 8.60 -7.47
CA ILE A 196 3.27 9.62 -6.41
C ILE A 196 3.61 8.98 -5.06
N ALA A 197 2.93 7.88 -4.70
CA ALA A 197 3.15 7.15 -3.46
C ALA A 197 4.58 6.61 -3.36
N GLY A 198 5.12 6.01 -4.43
CA GLY A 198 6.52 5.58 -4.47
C GLY A 198 7.50 6.75 -4.32
N THR A 199 7.19 7.90 -4.91
CA THR A 199 8.01 9.12 -4.75
C THR A 199 8.00 9.61 -3.30
N ILE A 200 6.82 9.66 -2.67
CA ILE A 200 6.70 10.00 -1.24
C ILE A 200 7.55 9.04 -0.39
N TYR A 201 7.45 7.73 -0.63
CA TYR A 201 8.22 6.72 0.10
C TYR A 201 9.74 6.95 0.03
N VAL A 202 10.25 7.26 -1.16
CA VAL A 202 11.68 7.59 -1.37
C VAL A 202 12.06 8.91 -0.70
N VAL A 203 11.24 9.96 -0.81
CA VAL A 203 11.52 11.27 -0.18
C VAL A 203 11.55 11.16 1.34
N CYS A 204 10.66 10.33 1.89
CA CYS A 204 10.61 9.89 3.29
C CYS A 204 11.78 8.99 3.69
N LYS A 205 12.77 8.77 2.81
CA LYS A 205 13.94 7.92 3.05
C LYS A 205 13.56 6.52 3.54
N LYS A 206 12.46 5.97 3.00
CA LYS A 206 11.95 4.62 3.33
C LYS A 206 11.45 4.46 4.76
N ASP A 207 11.23 5.56 5.48
CA ASP A 207 10.56 5.58 6.78
C ASP A 207 9.10 5.13 6.58
N PHE A 208 8.81 3.88 6.96
CA PHE A 208 7.52 3.26 6.68
C PHE A 208 6.36 3.98 7.39
N PRO A 209 6.39 4.26 8.71
CA PRO A 209 5.34 5.02 9.38
C PRO A 209 5.04 6.37 8.74
N LEU A 210 6.08 7.13 8.41
CA LEU A 210 5.91 8.47 7.86
C LEU A 210 5.39 8.43 6.42
N SER A 211 5.89 7.48 5.63
CA SER A 211 5.39 7.26 4.26
C SER A 211 3.93 6.82 4.28
N TYR A 212 3.57 5.88 5.15
CA TYR A 212 2.18 5.44 5.34
C TYR A 212 1.26 6.61 5.67
N LEU A 213 1.65 7.49 6.60
CA LEU A 213 0.86 8.67 6.95
C LEU A 213 0.58 9.56 5.73
N PHE A 214 1.63 9.95 4.98
CA PHE A 214 1.46 10.84 3.83
C PHE A 214 0.72 10.18 2.66
N ILE A 215 0.99 8.91 2.40
CA ILE A 215 0.31 8.15 1.33
C ILE A 215 -1.17 7.95 1.67
N ALA A 216 -1.50 7.63 2.93
CA ALA A 216 -2.88 7.50 3.37
C ALA A 216 -3.63 8.84 3.27
N ILE A 217 -2.99 9.96 3.65
CA ILE A 217 -3.57 11.30 3.45
C ILE A 217 -3.84 11.56 1.96
N ALA A 218 -2.87 11.28 1.08
CA ALA A 218 -3.03 11.45 -0.36
C ALA A 218 -4.12 10.55 -0.96
N PHE A 219 -4.35 9.37 -0.39
CA PHE A 219 -5.32 8.40 -0.87
C PHE A 219 -6.75 8.71 -0.41
N ILE A 220 -6.89 9.16 0.84
CA ILE A 220 -8.19 9.43 1.47
C ILE A 220 -8.78 10.77 1.02
N LEU A 221 -7.94 11.79 0.83
CA LEU A 221 -8.35 13.15 0.45
C LEU A 221 -8.46 13.33 -1.07
#